data_AF-A0A2H4ZWR4-F1
#
_entry.id   AF-A0A2H4ZWR4-F1
#
_cell.length_a   1.000
_cell.length_b   1.000
_cell.length_c   1.000
_cell.angle_alpha   90.00
_cell.angle_beta   90.00
_cell.angle_gamma   90.00
#
_symmetry.space_group_name_H-M   'P 1'
#
loop_
_entity.id
_entity.type
_entity.pdbx_description
1 polymer ?
#
loop_
_entity_poly.entity_id
_entity_poly.type
_entity_poly.pdbx_seq_one_letter_code
_entity_poly.pdbx_strand_id
1 'polypeptide(L)' 'MSETYVCARCQAGVERDFEVRSIIKTCDDCGENGRFLHRSLVESLAEIAAENRPDGWEQMTLDERFEAALKEGLITVTRT' A
#
# COMPACT_ATOMS: atom_id res chain seq x y z
N MET A 1 1.46 19.40 6.90
CA MET A 1 0.62 18.90 5.80
C MET A 1 0.12 17.55 6.25
N SER A 2 -1.14 17.21 5.99
CA SER A 2 -1.67 15.89 6.31
C SER A 2 -1.30 14.92 5.17
N GLU A 3 -0.80 13.75 5.54
CA GLU A 3 -0.50 12.67 4.64
C GLU A 3 -1.62 11.62 4.67
N THR A 4 -1.94 11.04 3.51
CA THR A 4 -3.02 10.05 3.38
C THR A 4 -2.46 8.63 3.38
N TYR A 5 -3.04 7.77 4.20
CA TYR A 5 -2.70 6.35 4.30
C TYR A 5 -3.91 5.49 3.99
N VAL A 6 -3.73 4.46 3.18
CA VAL A 6 -4.79 3.60 2.64
C VAL A 6 -4.72 2.23 3.28
N CYS A 7 -5.82 1.77 3.89
CA CYS A 7 -5.91 0.43 4.47
C CYS A 7 -5.66 -0.63 3.41
N ALA A 8 -4.73 -1.55 3.65
CA ALA A 8 -4.38 -2.57 2.69
C ALA A 8 -5.48 -3.65 2.50
N ARG A 9 -6.51 -3.65 3.36
CA ARG A 9 -7.64 -4.57 3.31
C ARG A 9 -8.87 -3.99 2.61
N CYS A 10 -9.39 -2.87 3.10
CA CYS A 10 -10.64 -2.27 2.60
C CYS A 10 -10.42 -0.98 1.79
N GLN A 11 -9.18 -0.54 1.63
CA GLN A 11 -8.81 0.69 0.92
C GLN A 11 -9.38 2.00 1.50
N ALA A 12 -9.90 1.97 2.73
CA ALA A 12 -10.27 3.18 3.45
C ALA A 12 -9.04 4.08 3.69
N GLY A 13 -9.19 5.37 3.40
CA GLY A 13 -8.15 6.38 3.57
C GLY A 13 -8.21 7.04 4.95
N VAL A 14 -7.04 7.34 5.52
CA VAL A 14 -6.93 8.06 6.79
C VAL A 14 -5.82 9.10 6.73
N GLU A 15 -6.09 10.29 7.27
CA GLU A 15 -5.13 11.39 7.31
C GLU A 15 -4.27 11.38 8.58
N ARG A 16 -2.97 11.69 8.45
CA ARG A 16 -2.04 11.82 9.58
C ARG A 16 -1.09 13.00 9.38
N ASP A 17 -0.72 13.66 10.47
CA ASP A 17 0.18 14.82 10.46
C ASP A 17 1.67 14.45 10.45
N PHE A 18 2.00 13.24 10.00
CA PHE A 18 3.36 12.75 9.87
C PHE A 18 3.53 12.03 8.53
N GLU A 19 4.76 12.06 8.02
CA GLU A 19 5.14 11.41 6.78
C GLU A 19 6.00 10.17 7.09
N VAL A 20 5.41 9.00 6.86
CA VAL A 20 6.06 7.69 6.84
C VAL A 20 5.47 6.89 5.69
N ARG A 21 6.05 5.74 5.38
CA ARG A 21 5.62 4.93 4.22
C ARG A 21 4.42 4.07 4.49
N SER A 22 4.36 3.55 5.69
CA SER A 22 3.27 2.68 6.10
C SER A 22 3.12 2.73 7.60
N ILE A 23 1.91 2.56 8.06
CA ILE A 23 1.58 2.41 9.48
C ILE A 23 0.88 1.07 9.69
N ILE A 24 1.03 0.50 10.88
CA ILE A 24 0.24 -0.65 11.32
C ILE A 24 -0.78 -0.14 12.33
N LYS A 25 -2.07 -0.31 12.04
CA LYS A 25 -3.16 0.00 12.96
C LYS A 25 -4.37 -0.89 12.69
N THR A 26 -5.29 -0.93 13.64
CA THR A 26 -6.64 -1.44 13.39
C THR A 26 -7.40 -0.44 12.52
N CYS A 27 -8.02 -0.93 11.45
CA CYS A 27 -8.85 -0.11 10.58
C CYS A 27 -10.18 0.23 11.25
N ASP A 28 -10.55 1.51 11.22
CA ASP A 28 -11.78 1.96 11.85
C ASP A 28 -13.02 1.56 11.02
N ASP A 29 -12.83 1.31 9.71
CA ASP A 29 -13.88 0.92 8.78
C ASP A 29 -14.12 -0.60 8.72
N CYS A 30 -13.06 -1.42 8.60
CA CYS A 30 -13.20 -2.88 8.49
C CYS A 30 -12.87 -3.65 9.78
N GLY A 31 -12.37 -2.98 10.83
CA GLY A 31 -12.04 -3.61 12.11
C GLY A 31 -10.79 -4.51 12.11
N GLU A 32 -10.18 -4.73 10.95
CA GLU A 32 -8.98 -5.57 10.80
C GLU A 32 -7.71 -4.82 11.21
N ASN A 33 -6.82 -5.50 11.93
CA ASN A 33 -5.46 -4.99 12.17
C ASN A 33 -4.58 -5.27 10.95
N GLY A 34 -3.94 -4.23 10.43
CA GLY A 34 -3.10 -4.41 9.25
C GLY A 34 -2.36 -3.16 8.84
N ARG A 35 -1.70 -3.29 7.69
CA ARG A 35 -0.93 -2.22 7.08
C ARG A 35 -1.84 -1.18 6.45
N PHE A 36 -1.45 0.07 6.60
CA PHE A 36 -1.89 1.16 5.76
C PHE A 36 -0.69 1.69 4.99
N LEU A 37 -0.83 1.83 3.68
CA LEU A 37 0.22 2.33 2.81
C LEU A 37 0.02 3.81 2.55
N HIS A 38 1.12 4.57 2.53
CA HIS A 38 1.08 5.95 2.06
C HIS A 38 0.49 6.01 0.64
N ARG A 39 -0.34 7.01 0.36
CA ARG A 39 -1.07 7.12 -0.92
C ARG A 39 -0.16 7.04 -2.14
N SER A 40 1.01 7.69 -2.09
CA SER A 40 1.97 7.64 -3.19
C SER A 40 2.47 6.22 -3.50
N LEU A 41 2.61 5.34 -2.50
CA LEU A 41 2.96 3.93 -2.74
C LEU A 41 1.82 3.18 -3.41
N VAL A 42 0.57 3.47 -3.05
CA VAL A 42 -0.60 2.87 -3.70
C VAL A 42 -0.69 3.28 -5.17
N GLU A 43 -0.42 4.55 -5.45
CA GLU A 43 -0.35 5.09 -6.81
C GLU A 43 0.79 4.42 -7.61
N SER A 44 1.98 4.29 -7.04
CA SER A 44 3.09 3.56 -7.67
C SER A 44 2.75 2.10 -7.97
N LEU A 45 2.01 1.41 -7.08
CA LEU A 45 1.55 0.04 -7.33
C LEU A 45 0.55 -0.05 -8.49
N ALA A 46 -0.30 0.97 -8.66
CA ALA A 46 -1.28 1.01 -9.76
C ALA A 46 -0.61 1.26 -11.12
N GLU A 47 0.53 1.95 -11.13
CA GLU A 47 1.32 2.26 -12.32
C GLU A 47 2.19 1.10 -12.82
N ILE A 48 2.33 0.01 -12.06
CA ILE A 48 3.06 -1.18 -12.51
C ILE A 48 2.40 -1.73 -13.78
N ALA A 49 3.19 -1.80 -14.86
CA ALA A 49 2.76 -2.32 -16.16
C ALA A 49 2.25 -3.76 -16.04
N ALA A 50 1.19 -4.09 -16.77
CA ALA A 50 0.48 -5.36 -16.61
C ALA A 50 1.38 -6.58 -16.88
N GLU A 51 2.31 -6.47 -17.82
CA GLU A 51 3.31 -7.48 -18.15
C GLU A 51 4.34 -7.74 -17.05
N ASN A 52 4.52 -6.79 -16.13
CA ASN A 52 5.45 -6.90 -15.00
C ASN A 52 4.73 -7.35 -13.72
N ARG A 53 3.40 -7.47 -13.73
CA ARG A 53 2.63 -7.88 -12.56
C ARG A 53 2.80 -9.38 -12.33
N PRO A 54 3.07 -9.81 -11.09
CA PRO A 54 3.03 -11.21 -10.70
C PRO A 54 1.72 -11.91 -11.06
N ASP A 55 1.78 -13.22 -11.26
CA ASP A 55 0.59 -14.04 -11.46
C ASP A 55 -0.39 -13.88 -10.29
N GLY A 56 -1.68 -13.70 -10.61
CA GLY A 56 -2.72 -13.54 -9.61
C GLY A 56 -2.85 -12.13 -9.03
N TRP A 57 -2.15 -11.12 -9.58
CA TRP A 57 -2.14 -9.75 -9.07
C TRP A 57 -3.53 -9.16 -8.79
N GLU A 58 -4.48 -9.38 -9.71
CA GLU A 58 -5.82 -8.81 -9.58
C GLU A 58 -6.63 -9.43 -8.43
N GLN A 59 -6.28 -10.64 -7.99
CA GLN A 59 -6.91 -11.31 -6.85
C GLN A 59 -6.23 -10.96 -5.51
N MET A 60 -5.01 -10.43 -5.55
CA MET A 60 -4.26 -10.03 -4.36
C MET A 60 -4.87 -8.78 -3.71
N THR A 61 -4.84 -8.76 -2.38
CA THR A 61 -5.05 -7.57 -1.57
C THR A 61 -3.94 -6.55 -1.81
N LEU A 62 -4.16 -5.29 -1.40
CA LEU A 62 -3.16 -4.25 -1.55
C LEU A 62 -1.87 -4.56 -0.76
N ASP A 63 -1.97 -5.28 0.36
CA ASP A 63 -0.81 -5.70 1.15
C ASP A 63 0.02 -6.75 0.40
N GLU A 64 -0.64 -7.76 -0.16
CA GLU A 64 0.01 -8.81 -0.96
C GLU A 64 0.66 -8.24 -2.22
N ARG A 65 -0.01 -7.30 -2.91
CA ARG A 65 0.56 -6.57 -4.05
C ARG A 65 1.81 -5.80 -3.66
N PHE A 66 1.79 -5.13 -2.51
CA PHE A 66 2.95 -4.39 -2.00
C PHE A 66 4.12 -5.32 -1.68
N GLU A 67 3.87 -6.42 -0.97
CA GLU A 67 4.91 -7.40 -0.64
C GLU A 67 5.50 -8.06 -1.89
N ALA A 68 4.66 -8.43 -2.84
CA ALA A 68 5.09 -9.00 -4.12
C ALA A 68 5.94 -7.99 -4.91
N ALA A 69 5.49 -6.74 -5.03
CA ALA A 69 6.22 -5.69 -5.74
C ALA A 69 7.57 -5.36 -5.07
N LEU A 70 7.65 -5.40 -3.74
CA LEU A 70 8.93 -5.27 -3.03
C LEU A 70 9.87 -6.43 -3.34
N LYS A 71 9.34 -7.65 -3.31
CA LYS A 71 10.13 -8.87 -3.51
C LYS A 71 10.70 -8.98 -4.93
N GLU A 72 9.90 -8.60 -5.92
CA GLU A 72 10.29 -8.58 -7.34
C GLU A 72 11.06 -7.31 -7.73
N GLY A 73 11.27 -6.36 -6.79
CA GLY A 73 12.00 -5.12 -7.04
C GLY A 73 11.26 -4.11 -7.94
N LEU A 74 9.94 -4.26 -8.10
CA LEU A 74 9.08 -3.41 -8.92
C LEU A 74 8.84 -2.04 -8.29
N ILE A 75 8.97 -1.95 -6.96
CA ILE A 75 8.97 -0.69 -6.23
C ILE A 75 10.23 -0.61 -5.37
N THR A 76 10.84 0.57 -5.35
CA THR A 76 12.01 0.82 -4.49
C THR A 76 11.61 1.73 -3.35
N VAL A 77 12.00 1.35 -2.14
CA VAL A 77 11.72 2.12 -0.94
C VAL A 77 12.97 2.90 -0.54
N THR A 78 13.31 3.94 -1.30
CA THR A 78 14.49 4.82 -1.07
C THR A 78 14.28 5.78 0.09
N ARG A 79 15.02 5.59 1.20
CA ARG A 79 14.98 6.49 2.37
C ARG A 79 15.38 7.88 1.88
N THR A 80 14.45 8.82 1.83
CA THR A 80 14.78 10.24 1.79
C THR A 80 15.22 10.69 3.18
#